data_AF-A0A3E4QLK6-F1
#
_entry.id   AF-A0A3E4QLK6-F1
#
_cell.length_a   1.000
_cell.length_b   1.000
_cell.length_c   1.000
_cell.angle_alpha   90.00
_cell.angle_beta   90.00
_cell.angle_gamma   90.00
#
_symmetry.space_group_name_H-M   'P 1'
#
loop_
_entity.id
_entity.type
_entity.pdbx_description
1 polymer ?
#
loop_
_entity_poly.entity_id
_entity_poly.type
_entity_poly.pdbx_seq_one_letter_code
_entity_poly.pdbx_strand_id
1 'polypeptide(L)'
;ELPTHLSFPLIIRKDSNLEDFIKDIDTDYKSSAEPYVYLLPENGESGHLYIYKFFPESNKIIRLCSVLDEAVEDAVPIKNNEHLYLFCTPRENPNGNILHIYKWSYKEKKFEFLKEISFKENIARMSGSFFYYKNKLIRPTQECNFQYGHAVTLQETDITDFSFKEIRRIYSVHPRLNIGCHTFNSYKGVTVTDALGFDRMWIRKMLKRFNLI
;
A
#
# COMPACT_ATOMS: atom_id res chain seq x y z
N GLU A 1 9.90 -20.59 3.56
CA GLU A 1 8.95 -19.68 2.89
C GLU A 1 9.19 -18.27 3.41
N LEU A 2 9.05 -17.24 2.56
CA LEU A 2 9.09 -15.86 3.05
C LEU A 2 7.79 -15.61 3.81
N PRO A 3 7.81 -15.11 5.07
CA PRO A 3 6.61 -14.72 5.83
C PRO A 3 6.03 -13.39 5.29
N THR A 4 5.97 -13.25 3.97
CA THR A 4 5.75 -11.98 3.26
C THR A 4 4.85 -12.26 2.08
N HIS A 5 3.71 -11.58 2.05
CA HIS A 5 2.81 -11.60 0.92
C HIS A 5 3.35 -10.62 -0.13
N LEU A 6 3.95 -11.15 -1.21
CA LEU A 6 4.52 -10.34 -2.30
C LEU A 6 3.49 -9.95 -3.37
N SER A 7 2.21 -9.98 -3.02
CA SER A 7 1.14 -9.55 -3.91
C SER A 7 1.15 -8.02 -3.97
N PHE A 8 1.74 -7.46 -5.04
CA PHE A 8 1.89 -6.01 -5.30
C PHE A 8 2.68 -5.21 -4.24
N PRO A 9 3.97 -5.54 -4.00
CA PRO A 9 4.81 -4.73 -3.12
C PRO A 9 4.91 -3.31 -3.67
N LEU A 10 5.00 -2.34 -2.76
CA LEU A 10 5.31 -0.97 -3.18
C LEU A 10 6.74 -0.94 -3.74
N ILE A 11 6.88 -0.39 -4.94
CA ILE A 11 8.17 -0.26 -5.63
C ILE A 11 8.67 1.17 -5.47
N ILE A 12 9.77 1.33 -4.74
CA ILE A 12 10.48 2.60 -4.59
C ILE A 12 11.63 2.63 -5.61
N ARG A 13 11.58 3.60 -6.51
CA ARG A 13 12.56 3.77 -7.60
C ARG A 13 13.53 4.91 -7.27
N LYS A 14 14.72 4.88 -7.87
CA LYS A 14 15.75 5.91 -7.67
C LYS A 14 15.29 7.32 -8.05
N ASP A 15 14.43 7.44 -9.07
CA ASP A 15 13.86 8.70 -9.54
C ASP A 15 12.63 9.17 -8.74
N SER A 16 12.29 8.48 -7.64
CA SER A 16 11.17 8.88 -6.79
C SER A 16 11.56 10.03 -5.86
N ASN A 17 10.54 10.72 -5.35
CA ASN A 17 10.68 11.70 -4.26
C ASN A 17 11.10 11.08 -2.91
N LEU A 18 11.42 9.78 -2.88
CA LEU A 18 11.89 9.05 -1.69
C LEU A 18 13.40 8.78 -1.73
N GLU A 19 14.15 9.43 -2.62
CA GLU A 19 15.60 9.20 -2.76
C GLU A 19 16.36 9.44 -1.45
N ASP A 20 16.04 10.50 -0.71
CA ASP A 20 16.71 10.82 0.57
C ASP A 20 16.45 9.75 1.64
N PHE A 21 15.22 9.21 1.68
CA PHE A 21 14.87 8.09 2.55
C PHE A 21 15.75 6.87 2.24
N ILE A 22 15.90 6.53 0.95
CA ILE A 22 16.74 5.42 0.52
C ILE A 22 18.22 5.66 0.88
N LYS A 23 18.74 6.87 0.66
CA LYS A 23 20.13 7.22 1.01
C LYS A 23 20.41 7.08 2.50
N ASP A 24 19.41 7.33 3.34
CA ASP A 24 19.56 7.21 4.79
C ASP A 24 19.69 5.75 5.26
N ILE A 25 19.03 4.81 4.56
CA ILE A 25 19.02 3.38 4.91
C ILE A 25 20.04 2.53 4.14
N ASP A 26 20.38 2.89 2.90
CA ASP A 26 21.29 2.15 2.02
C ASP A 26 22.50 3.03 1.68
N THR A 27 23.59 2.86 2.42
CA THR A 27 24.84 3.59 2.18
C THR A 27 25.47 3.27 0.82
N ASP A 28 25.14 2.11 0.24
CA ASP A 28 25.63 1.64 -1.05
C ASP A 28 24.63 1.91 -2.19
N TYR A 29 23.75 2.90 -2.03
CA TYR A 29 22.70 3.27 -3.01
C TYR A 29 23.21 3.71 -4.40
N LYS A 30 24.53 3.75 -4.65
CA LYS A 30 25.12 4.02 -5.98
C LYS A 30 26.07 2.93 -6.47
N SER A 31 26.39 1.94 -5.62
CA SER A 31 27.54 1.06 -5.82
C SER A 31 27.28 -0.15 -6.73
N SER A 32 26.10 -0.24 -7.38
CA SER A 32 25.79 -1.39 -8.24
C SER A 32 25.87 -1.06 -9.72
N ALA A 33 26.56 -1.93 -10.47
CA ALA A 33 26.57 -1.94 -11.93
C ALA A 33 25.25 -2.47 -12.52
N GLU A 34 24.48 -3.25 -11.75
CA GLU A 34 23.18 -3.78 -12.15
C GLU A 34 22.05 -2.78 -11.79
N PRO A 35 20.99 -2.63 -12.61
CA PRO A 35 19.79 -1.92 -12.19
C PRO A 35 19.10 -2.60 -11.00
N TYR A 36 18.49 -1.79 -10.14
CA TYR A 36 17.71 -2.29 -9.00
C TYR A 36 16.60 -1.33 -8.61
N VAL A 37 15.64 -1.86 -7.86
CA VAL A 37 14.56 -1.13 -7.19
C VAL A 37 14.52 -1.54 -5.72
N TYR A 38 13.85 -0.73 -4.90
CA TYR A 38 13.55 -1.10 -3.53
C TYR A 38 12.10 -1.55 -3.43
N LEU A 39 11.86 -2.54 -2.57
CA LEU A 39 10.54 -3.11 -2.33
C LEU A 39 10.18 -2.90 -0.87
N LEU A 40 8.96 -2.43 -0.66
CA LEU A 40 8.31 -2.38 0.65
C LEU A 40 7.06 -3.27 0.55
N PRO A 41 7.20 -4.59 0.84
CA PRO A 41 6.11 -5.54 0.72
C PRO A 41 5.13 -5.47 1.89
N GLU A 42 3.97 -6.09 1.73
CA GLU A 42 3.07 -6.40 2.84
C GLU A 42 3.68 -7.55 3.67
N ASN A 43 4.08 -7.25 4.90
CA ASN A 43 4.80 -8.19 5.75
C ASN A 43 4.37 -8.13 7.22
N GLY A 44 3.10 -7.80 7.48
CA GLY A 44 2.53 -7.74 8.82
C GLY A 44 2.72 -9.02 9.65
N GLU A 45 2.79 -10.20 9.02
CA GLU A 45 3.07 -11.47 9.71
C GLU A 45 4.43 -11.51 10.41
N SER A 46 5.40 -10.71 9.96
CA SER A 46 6.73 -10.67 10.57
C SER A 46 6.79 -9.83 11.85
N GLY A 47 5.73 -9.08 12.18
CA GLY A 47 5.73 -8.11 13.30
C GLY A 47 6.52 -6.83 13.04
N HIS A 48 7.13 -6.70 11.85
CA HIS A 48 7.95 -5.57 11.44
C HIS A 48 7.62 -5.21 9.98
N LEU A 49 8.06 -4.04 9.51
CA LEU A 49 8.07 -3.64 8.11
C LEU A 49 9.51 -3.61 7.59
N TYR A 50 9.86 -4.57 6.74
CA TYR A 50 11.21 -4.65 6.17
C TYR A 50 11.26 -4.06 4.77
N ILE A 51 12.36 -3.36 4.48
CA ILE A 51 12.66 -2.92 3.11
C ILE A 51 13.71 -3.82 2.47
N TYR A 52 13.52 -4.08 1.18
CA TYR A 52 14.37 -4.96 0.39
C TYR A 52 14.92 -4.22 -0.84
N LYS A 53 16.09 -4.65 -1.30
CA LYS A 53 16.70 -4.24 -2.56
C LYS A 53 16.59 -5.40 -3.54
N PHE A 54 15.95 -5.17 -4.68
CA PHE A 54 15.70 -6.18 -5.70
C PHE A 54 16.43 -5.84 -7.00
N PHE A 55 17.15 -6.82 -7.52
CA PHE A 55 17.99 -6.80 -8.71
C PHE A 55 17.31 -7.63 -9.80
N PRO A 56 16.62 -7.00 -10.77
CA PRO A 56 15.79 -7.73 -11.73
C PRO A 56 16.56 -8.60 -12.73
N GLU A 57 17.82 -8.26 -13.08
CA GLU A 57 18.58 -9.01 -14.08
C GLU A 57 19.11 -10.32 -13.50
N SER A 58 19.64 -10.27 -12.27
CA SER A 58 20.12 -11.44 -11.54
C SER A 58 19.03 -12.16 -10.74
N ASN A 59 17.81 -11.61 -10.70
CA ASN A 59 16.70 -12.07 -9.87
C ASN A 59 17.08 -12.25 -8.39
N LYS A 60 17.88 -11.32 -7.86
CA LYS A 60 18.38 -11.34 -6.49
C LYS A 60 17.62 -10.35 -5.62
N ILE A 61 17.25 -10.77 -4.42
CA ILE A 61 16.67 -9.90 -3.39
C ILE A 61 17.56 -9.87 -2.15
N ILE A 62 17.76 -8.68 -1.58
CA ILE A 62 18.53 -8.45 -0.38
C ILE A 62 17.64 -7.72 0.62
N ARG A 63 17.48 -8.27 1.83
CA ARG A 63 16.82 -7.56 2.93
C ARG A 63 17.79 -6.52 3.50
N LEU A 64 17.36 -5.27 3.62
CA LEU A 64 18.19 -4.18 4.14
C LEU A 64 18.01 -4.04 5.66
N CYS A 65 16.86 -3.52 6.09
CA CYS A 65 16.56 -3.25 7.51
C CYS A 65 15.05 -3.23 7.77
N SER A 66 14.68 -3.26 9.05
CA SER A 66 13.33 -2.92 9.50
C SER A 66 13.20 -1.39 9.53
N VAL A 67 12.15 -0.86 8.91
CA VAL A 67 11.82 0.57 8.91
C VAL A 67 10.65 0.90 9.85
N LEU A 68 9.96 -0.10 10.38
CA LEU A 68 8.92 0.03 11.40
C LEU A 68 8.83 -1.29 12.18
N ASP A 69 8.77 -1.22 13.52
CA ASP A 69 8.65 -2.42 14.36
C ASP A 69 7.22 -2.67 14.83
N GLU A 70 6.30 -2.62 13.87
CA GLU A 70 4.88 -2.88 14.08
C GLU A 70 4.34 -3.75 12.94
N ALA A 71 3.35 -4.60 13.25
CA ALA A 71 2.63 -5.37 12.26
C ALA A 71 1.60 -4.48 11.55
N VAL A 72 1.83 -4.20 10.26
CA VAL A 72 0.96 -3.33 9.46
C VAL A 72 0.72 -3.91 8.07
N GLU A 73 -0.41 -3.53 7.47
CA GLU A 73 -0.76 -3.89 6.09
C GLU A 73 -0.79 -2.67 5.16
N ASP A 74 -0.43 -2.91 3.90
CA ASP A 74 -0.41 -1.95 2.79
C ASP A 74 0.25 -0.60 3.14
N ALA A 75 1.50 -0.68 3.60
CA ALA A 75 2.26 0.49 4.01
C ALA A 75 2.80 1.29 2.81
N VAL A 76 2.46 2.57 2.75
CA VAL A 76 2.80 3.46 1.64
C VAL A 76 3.46 4.75 2.15
N PRO A 77 4.79 4.93 1.96
CA PRO A 77 5.48 6.18 2.23
C PRO A 77 5.08 7.30 1.27
N ILE A 78 5.02 8.52 1.79
CA ILE A 78 4.88 9.75 1.02
C ILE A 78 5.66 10.88 1.68
N LYS A 79 6.36 11.67 0.85
CA LYS A 79 7.17 12.81 1.29
C LYS A 79 6.56 14.13 0.80
N ASN A 80 6.43 15.11 1.71
CA ASN A 80 6.32 16.53 1.37
C ASN A 80 7.71 17.20 1.47
N ASN A 81 7.80 18.52 1.26
CA ASN A 81 9.08 19.22 1.23
C ASN A 81 9.91 19.06 2.53
N GLU A 82 9.28 18.78 3.67
CA GLU A 82 9.93 18.77 4.98
C GLU A 82 9.98 17.37 5.62
N HIS A 83 8.94 16.57 5.39
CA HIS A 83 8.66 15.39 6.19
C HIS A 83 8.31 14.18 5.32
N LEU A 84 8.76 13.02 5.78
CA LEU A 84 8.39 11.72 5.24
C LEU A 84 7.42 11.04 6.20
N TYR A 85 6.28 10.63 5.65
CA TYR A 85 5.24 9.91 6.38
C TYR A 85 5.05 8.51 5.81
N LEU A 86 4.49 7.61 6.61
CA LEU A 86 4.06 6.27 6.22
C LEU A 86 2.59 6.10 6.58
N PHE A 87 1.80 5.68 5.60
CA PHE A 87 0.36 5.43 5.74
C PHE A 87 0.12 3.93 5.68
N CYS A 88 -0.57 3.37 6.66
CA CYS A 88 -0.88 1.95 6.71
C CYS A 88 -2.08 1.67 7.63
N THR A 89 -2.58 0.45 7.58
CA THR A 89 -3.57 -0.05 8.55
C THR A 89 -2.94 -1.06 9.50
N PRO A 90 -3.32 -1.06 10.80
CA PRO A 90 -2.83 -2.03 11.77
C PRO A 90 -3.27 -3.46 11.41
N ARG A 91 -2.42 -4.45 11.68
CA ARG A 91 -2.64 -5.86 11.30
C ARG A 91 -3.84 -6.51 12.00
N GLU A 92 -4.24 -6.01 13.16
CA GLU A 92 -5.38 -6.48 13.94
C GLU A 92 -6.71 -6.22 13.22
N ASN A 93 -6.81 -5.09 12.50
CA ASN A 93 -8.00 -4.72 11.74
C ASN A 93 -7.62 -4.02 10.42
N PRO A 94 -6.99 -4.73 9.48
CA PRO A 94 -6.40 -4.11 8.30
C PRO A 94 -7.46 -3.59 7.34
N ASN A 95 -8.63 -4.22 7.34
CA ASN A 95 -9.77 -3.84 6.50
C ASN A 95 -10.72 -2.85 7.21
N GLY A 96 -10.29 -2.29 8.33
CA GLY A 96 -11.10 -1.42 9.17
C GLY A 96 -11.16 0.03 8.68
N ASN A 97 -11.60 0.88 9.59
CA ASN A 97 -11.78 2.31 9.40
C ASN A 97 -10.69 3.16 10.09
N ILE A 98 -9.61 2.55 10.59
CA ILE A 98 -8.53 3.26 11.28
C ILE A 98 -7.29 3.27 10.39
N LEU A 99 -6.82 4.47 10.04
CA LEU A 99 -5.56 4.71 9.34
C LEU A 99 -4.50 5.13 10.35
N HIS A 100 -3.36 4.44 10.37
CA HIS A 100 -2.18 4.89 11.12
C HIS A 100 -1.28 5.72 10.21
N ILE A 101 -0.74 6.78 10.80
CA ILE A 101 0.25 7.65 10.17
C ILE A 101 1.49 7.65 11.07
N TYR A 102 2.63 7.34 10.46
CA TYR A 102 3.94 7.41 11.10
C TYR A 102 4.79 8.47 10.41
N LYS A 103 5.81 8.97 11.11
CA LYS A 103 6.79 9.94 10.62
C LYS A 103 8.19 9.34 10.67
N TRP A 104 8.99 9.56 9.63
CA TRP A 104 10.38 9.09 9.60
C TRP A 104 11.26 9.85 10.59
N SER A 105 11.99 9.10 11.40
CA SER A 105 13.02 9.59 12.30
C SER A 105 14.39 9.29 11.71
N TYR A 106 15.09 10.33 11.23
CA TYR A 106 16.46 10.20 10.70
C TYR A 106 17.47 9.75 11.78
N LYS A 107 17.17 10.03 13.06
CA LYS A 107 18.01 9.62 14.18
C LYS A 107 17.90 8.11 14.44
N GLU A 108 16.68 7.61 14.53
CA GLU A 108 16.42 6.20 14.85
C GLU A 108 16.39 5.30 13.60
N LYS A 109 16.35 5.90 12.40
CA LYS A 109 16.18 5.24 11.11
C LYS A 109 14.96 4.33 11.08
N LYS A 110 13.86 4.83 11.66
CA LYS A 110 12.56 4.15 11.75
C LYS A 110 11.41 5.13 11.62
N PHE A 111 10.26 4.61 11.24
CA PHE A 111 8.98 5.29 11.32
C PHE A 111 8.46 5.26 12.76
N GLU A 112 8.23 6.43 13.33
CA GLU A 112 7.67 6.63 14.67
C GLU A 112 6.19 7.00 14.55
N PHE A 113 5.36 6.46 15.44
CA PHE A 113 3.91 6.71 15.41
C PHE A 113 3.64 8.21 15.58
N LEU A 114 2.82 8.77 14.68
CA LEU A 114 2.44 10.18 14.73
C LEU A 114 1.00 10.35 15.22
N LYS A 115 0.06 9.67 14.57
CA LYS A 115 -1.37 9.74 14.89
C LYS A 115 -2.16 8.65 14.16
N GLU A 116 -3.40 8.48 14.59
CA GLU A 116 -4.42 7.72 13.90
C GLU A 116 -5.55 8.63 13.36
N ILE A 117 -6.26 8.15 12.35
CA ILE A 117 -7.43 8.80 11.76
C ILE A 117 -8.53 7.77 11.59
N SER A 118 -9.69 8.04 12.20
CA SER A 118 -10.87 7.19 12.11
C SER A 118 -11.84 7.71 11.04
N PHE A 119 -12.27 6.81 10.17
CA PHE A 119 -13.27 7.06 9.14
C PHE A 119 -14.64 6.53 9.59
N LYS A 120 -15.72 7.06 9.00
CA LYS A 120 -17.08 6.54 9.23
C LYS A 120 -17.32 5.18 8.56
N GLU A 121 -16.56 4.90 7.50
CA GLU A 121 -16.61 3.67 6.70
C GLU A 121 -15.25 2.97 6.74
N ASN A 122 -15.22 1.70 6.37
CA ASN A 122 -14.01 0.89 6.21
C ASN A 122 -13.25 1.28 4.94
N ILE A 123 -12.72 2.50 4.91
CA ILE A 123 -12.01 3.12 3.78
C ILE A 123 -10.58 3.57 4.14
N ALA A 124 -10.00 2.97 5.18
CA ALA A 124 -8.68 3.33 5.69
C ALA A 124 -7.54 2.68 4.90
N ARG A 125 -7.68 1.39 4.55
CA ARG A 125 -6.65 0.56 3.92
C ARG A 125 -6.20 1.12 2.58
N MET A 126 -4.89 1.19 2.34
CA MET A 126 -4.34 1.66 1.06
C MET A 126 -4.70 0.67 -0.06
N SER A 127 -4.94 1.17 -1.26
CA SER A 127 -5.17 0.36 -2.47
C SER A 127 -4.04 0.52 -3.50
N GLY A 128 -2.95 1.18 -3.12
CA GLY A 128 -1.82 1.47 -3.98
C GLY A 128 -1.14 2.78 -3.61
N SER A 129 -0.21 3.20 -4.47
CA SER A 129 0.54 4.44 -4.30
C SER A 129 -0.34 5.67 -4.45
N PHE A 130 0.00 6.72 -3.71
CA PHE A 130 -0.50 8.05 -4.01
C PHE A 130 -0.13 8.48 -5.43
N PHE A 131 -0.97 9.30 -6.05
CA PHE A 131 -0.67 9.88 -7.36
C PHE A 131 -1.27 11.28 -7.48
N TYR A 132 -0.70 12.10 -8.37
CA TYR A 132 -1.23 13.42 -8.67
C TYR A 132 -2.17 13.39 -9.87
N TYR A 133 -3.31 14.05 -9.75
CA TYR A 133 -4.23 14.30 -10.86
C TYR A 133 -4.68 15.76 -10.84
N LYS A 134 -4.39 16.51 -11.91
CA LYS A 134 -4.68 17.96 -11.99
C LYS A 134 -4.21 18.74 -10.75
N ASN A 135 -2.96 18.51 -10.33
CA ASN A 135 -2.32 19.10 -9.16
C ASN A 135 -2.93 18.74 -7.79
N LYS A 136 -3.87 17.80 -7.74
CA LYS A 136 -4.42 17.27 -6.49
C LYS A 136 -3.77 15.93 -6.17
N LEU A 137 -3.38 15.76 -4.92
CA LEU A 137 -2.85 14.49 -4.42
C LEU A 137 -4.03 13.55 -4.15
N ILE A 138 -3.98 12.36 -4.74
CA ILE A 138 -5.01 11.34 -4.63
C ILE A 138 -4.44 10.13 -3.90
N ARG A 139 -5.16 9.69 -2.86
CA ARG A 139 -4.94 8.46 -2.12
C ARG A 139 -5.96 7.41 -2.58
N PRO A 140 -5.55 6.33 -3.27
CA PRO A 140 -6.43 5.19 -3.52
C PRO A 140 -6.56 4.33 -2.25
N THR A 141 -7.78 3.95 -1.91
CA THR A 141 -8.10 3.16 -0.72
C THR A 141 -9.07 2.04 -1.04
N GLN A 142 -9.04 0.99 -0.24
CA GLN A 142 -9.99 -0.11 -0.35
C GLN A 142 -11.23 0.23 0.46
N GLU A 143 -12.40 0.00 -0.11
CA GLU A 143 -13.67 0.02 0.61
C GLU A 143 -14.04 -1.42 1.01
N CYS A 144 -14.14 -1.64 2.31
CA CYS A 144 -14.27 -2.96 2.92
C CYS A 144 -15.49 -3.07 3.88
N ASN A 145 -16.57 -2.33 3.64
CA ASN A 145 -17.76 -2.36 4.52
C ASN A 145 -18.51 -3.70 4.40
N PHE A 146 -18.59 -4.28 3.19
CA PHE A 146 -19.33 -5.52 2.94
C PHE A 146 -18.46 -6.77 2.87
N GLN A 147 -17.29 -6.63 2.24
CA GLN A 147 -16.29 -7.68 2.06
C GLN A 147 -14.95 -7.02 1.73
N TYR A 148 -13.86 -7.76 1.92
CA TYR A 148 -12.54 -7.32 1.48
C TYR A 148 -12.53 -6.90 0.01
N GLY A 149 -12.03 -5.70 -0.28
CA GLY A 149 -11.84 -5.24 -1.64
C GLY A 149 -13.13 -5.07 -2.43
N HIS A 150 -14.23 -4.67 -1.79
CA HIS A 150 -15.51 -4.51 -2.47
C HIS A 150 -15.44 -3.43 -3.56
N ALA A 151 -14.75 -2.32 -3.27
CA ALA A 151 -14.49 -1.24 -4.22
C ALA A 151 -13.15 -0.55 -3.93
N VAL A 152 -12.67 0.23 -4.89
CA VAL A 152 -11.61 1.22 -4.66
C VAL A 152 -12.26 2.60 -4.50
N THR A 153 -11.97 3.27 -3.39
CA THR A 153 -12.29 4.68 -3.18
C THR A 153 -11.07 5.53 -3.53
N LEU A 154 -11.26 6.61 -4.29
CA LEU A 154 -10.25 7.64 -4.51
C LEU A 154 -10.53 8.82 -3.57
N GLN A 155 -9.54 9.15 -2.74
CA GLN A 155 -9.62 10.26 -1.79
C GLN A 155 -8.68 11.37 -2.24
N GLU A 156 -9.21 12.56 -2.48
CA GLU A 156 -8.39 13.78 -2.52
C GLU A 156 -7.83 14.01 -1.11
N THR A 157 -6.51 14.19 -1.01
CA THR A 157 -5.79 14.22 0.27
C THR A 157 -4.82 15.39 0.32
N ASP A 158 -4.71 16.03 1.48
CA ASP A 158 -3.60 16.93 1.81
C ASP A 158 -2.82 16.35 3.00
N ILE A 159 -1.51 16.20 2.82
CA ILE A 159 -0.62 15.59 3.83
C ILE A 159 -0.06 16.61 4.82
N THR A 160 -0.38 17.91 4.66
CA THR A 160 -0.03 18.95 5.63
C THR A 160 -1.01 18.98 6.80
N ASP A 161 -2.30 18.80 6.54
CA ASP A 161 -3.36 18.77 7.54
C ASP A 161 -3.99 17.39 7.75
N PHE A 162 -3.62 16.41 6.92
CA PHE A 162 -4.19 15.06 6.89
C PHE A 162 -5.70 15.08 6.66
N SER A 163 -6.15 15.87 5.68
CA SER A 163 -7.53 15.87 5.21
C SER A 163 -7.76 14.81 4.13
N PHE A 164 -8.94 14.19 4.13
CA PHE A 164 -9.33 13.17 3.16
C PHE A 164 -10.77 13.40 2.71
N LYS A 165 -10.97 13.49 1.39
CA LYS A 165 -12.28 13.63 0.78
C LYS A 165 -12.46 12.62 -0.33
N GLU A 166 -13.41 11.70 -0.18
CA GLU A 166 -13.80 10.82 -1.28
C GLU A 166 -14.29 11.66 -2.48
N ILE A 167 -13.69 11.42 -3.64
CA ILE A 167 -14.06 12.08 -4.91
C ILE A 167 -14.64 11.10 -5.92
N ARG A 168 -14.36 9.80 -5.76
CA ARG A 168 -14.87 8.75 -6.64
C ARG A 168 -14.78 7.39 -5.95
N ARG A 169 -15.74 6.52 -6.27
CA ARG A 169 -15.70 5.10 -5.94
C ARG A 169 -15.76 4.28 -7.22
N ILE A 170 -14.91 3.25 -7.31
CA ILE A 170 -14.70 2.41 -8.48
C ILE A 170 -15.03 0.99 -8.06
N TYR A 171 -15.96 0.38 -8.78
CA TYR A 171 -16.31 -1.02 -8.62
C TYR A 171 -15.75 -1.80 -9.82
N SER A 172 -15.55 -3.11 -9.64
CA SER A 172 -15.21 -3.93 -10.79
C SER A 172 -16.37 -3.94 -11.80
N VAL A 173 -16.04 -3.58 -13.03
CA VAL A 173 -16.96 -3.61 -14.18
C VAL A 173 -16.80 -4.88 -15.01
N HIS A 174 -15.89 -5.78 -14.63
CA HIS A 174 -15.58 -6.96 -15.42
C HIS A 174 -16.73 -7.99 -15.34
N PRO A 175 -17.27 -8.51 -16.46
CA PRO A 175 -18.47 -9.36 -16.45
C PRO A 175 -18.36 -10.62 -15.59
N ARG A 176 -17.16 -11.20 -15.46
CA ARG A 176 -16.89 -12.40 -14.66
C ARG A 176 -16.19 -12.13 -13.33
N LEU A 177 -15.53 -10.97 -13.22
CA LEU A 177 -14.74 -10.60 -12.05
C LEU A 177 -15.41 -9.44 -11.33
N ASN A 178 -16.73 -9.51 -11.18
CA ASN A 178 -17.59 -8.43 -10.70
C ASN A 178 -17.76 -8.40 -9.17
N ILE A 179 -16.89 -9.08 -8.43
CA ILE A 179 -17.05 -9.25 -6.97
C ILE A 179 -16.36 -8.14 -6.21
N GLY A 180 -15.23 -7.67 -6.71
CA GLY A 180 -14.44 -6.65 -6.03
C GLY A 180 -13.28 -6.16 -6.89
N CYS A 181 -12.67 -5.07 -6.44
CA CYS A 181 -11.39 -4.55 -6.92
C CYS A 181 -10.72 -3.88 -5.71
N HIS A 182 -9.45 -4.16 -5.48
CA HIS A 182 -8.73 -3.70 -4.29
C HIS A 182 -7.36 -3.09 -4.56
N THR A 183 -6.93 -3.05 -5.82
CA THR A 183 -5.69 -2.40 -6.26
C THR A 183 -5.99 -1.31 -7.28
N PHE A 184 -5.40 -0.14 -7.06
CA PHE A 184 -5.32 0.96 -8.01
C PHE A 184 -3.96 1.63 -7.88
N ASN A 185 -3.10 1.39 -8.87
CA ASN A 185 -1.80 2.03 -8.98
C ASN A 185 -1.72 2.80 -10.29
N SER A 186 -1.12 3.99 -10.27
CA SER A 186 -0.87 4.79 -11.46
C SER A 186 0.58 5.24 -11.50
N TYR A 187 1.26 4.98 -12.61
CA TYR A 187 2.66 5.36 -12.80
C TYR A 187 2.96 5.64 -14.27
N LYS A 188 3.54 6.82 -14.57
CA LYS A 188 3.95 7.25 -15.92
C LYS A 188 2.87 7.01 -17.00
N GLY A 189 1.61 7.32 -16.69
CA GLY A 189 0.48 7.20 -17.62
C GLY A 189 -0.11 5.78 -17.74
N VAL A 190 0.45 4.80 -17.04
CA VAL A 190 -0.11 3.45 -16.95
C VAL A 190 -0.88 3.32 -15.65
N THR A 191 -2.12 2.84 -15.72
CA THR A 191 -2.92 2.48 -14.55
C THR A 191 -3.06 0.97 -14.48
N VAL A 192 -2.76 0.42 -13.32
CA VAL A 192 -2.93 -1.00 -12.99
C VAL A 192 -4.02 -1.11 -11.94
N THR A 193 -4.98 -1.99 -12.21
CA THR A 193 -6.04 -2.35 -11.28
C THR A 193 -6.25 -3.85 -11.35
N ASP A 194 -6.83 -4.41 -10.29
CA ASP A 194 -7.20 -5.80 -10.23
C ASP A 194 -8.73 -5.96 -10.21
N ALA A 195 -9.19 -7.20 -10.34
CA ALA A 195 -10.58 -7.54 -10.20
C ALA A 195 -10.71 -8.94 -9.60
N LEU A 196 -11.59 -9.07 -8.61
CA LEU A 196 -11.92 -10.33 -7.96
C LEU A 196 -13.18 -10.94 -8.57
N GLY A 197 -13.15 -12.24 -8.82
CA GLY A 197 -14.28 -13.00 -9.33
C GLY A 197 -14.26 -14.45 -8.86
N PHE A 198 -15.30 -15.20 -9.26
CA PHE A 198 -15.29 -16.65 -9.19
C PHE A 198 -15.45 -17.20 -10.59
N ASP A 199 -14.59 -18.15 -10.95
CA ASP A 199 -14.72 -18.91 -12.21
C ASP A 199 -16.08 -19.62 -12.31
N ARG A 200 -16.67 -19.99 -11.16
CA ARG A 200 -17.94 -20.71 -11.07
C ARG A 200 -18.88 -20.04 -10.08
N MET A 201 -19.66 -19.05 -10.54
CA MET A 201 -20.64 -18.32 -9.72
C MET A 201 -21.64 -19.21 -8.97
N TRP A 202 -21.99 -20.39 -9.51
CA TRP A 202 -22.91 -21.32 -8.87
C TRP A 202 -22.33 -21.92 -7.58
N ILE A 203 -21.00 -22.09 -7.49
CA ILE A 203 -20.31 -22.53 -6.28
C ILE A 203 -20.46 -21.47 -5.19
N ARG A 204 -20.26 -20.18 -5.50
CA ARG A 204 -20.51 -19.08 -4.54
C ARG A 204 -21.95 -19.09 -4.04
N LYS A 205 -22.94 -19.22 -4.94
CA LYS A 205 -24.36 -19.27 -4.55
C LYS A 205 -24.64 -20.45 -3.63
N MET A 206 -24.02 -21.59 -3.89
CA MET A 206 -24.13 -22.78 -3.06
C MET A 206 -23.48 -22.55 -1.68
N LEU A 207 -22.24 -22.07 -1.65
CA LEU A 207 -21.51 -21.79 -0.40
C LEU A 207 -22.22 -20.74 0.47
N LYS A 208 -22.73 -19.66 -0.12
CA LYS A 208 -23.58 -18.67 0.58
C LYS A 208 -24.85 -19.30 1.13
N ARG A 209 -25.50 -20.19 0.38
CA ARG A 209 -26.71 -20.90 0.85
C ARG A 209 -26.43 -21.81 2.05
N PHE A 210 -25.18 -22.23 2.22
CA PHE A 210 -24.72 -23.04 3.35
C PHE A 210 -23.99 -22.24 4.43
N ASN A 211 -23.96 -20.89 4.37
CA ASN A 211 -23.21 -20.02 5.29
C ASN A 211 -21.72 -20.38 5.41
N LEU A 212 -21.12 -20.91 4.35
CA LEU A 212 -19.68 -21.26 4.31
C LEU A 212 -18.80 -20.08 3.87
N ILE A 213 -19.40 -19.06 3.24
CA ILE A 213 -18.83 -17.75 2.87
C ILE A 213 -19.93 -16.68 2.86
#